data_AF-A0A1Z8VWN0-F1
#
_entry.id   AF-A0A1Z8VWN0-F1
#
_cell.length_a   1.000
_cell.length_b   1.000
_cell.length_c   1.000
_cell.angle_alpha   90.00
_cell.angle_beta   90.00
_cell.angle_gamma   90.00
#
_symmetry.space_group_name_H-M   'P 1'
#
loop_
_entity.id
_entity.type
_entity.pdbx_description
1 polymer ?
#
loop_
_entity_poly.entity_id
_entity_poly.type
_entity_poly.pdbx_seq_one_letter_code
_entity_poly.pdbx_strand_id
1 'polypeptide(L)' 'MCHKHHFSGTVTVDGIIELPDSWYGKIKPETINVQLTPLDTFQELFVKEIPYGRKVIVRNNSGGVIKAHFDVAAESIEDA' A
#
# COMPACT_ATOMS: atom_id res chain seq x y z
N MET A 1 18.42 5.75 -14.41
CA MET A 1 17.60 4.53 -14.28
C MET A 1 16.60 4.84 -13.20
N CYS A 2 15.30 4.81 -13.46
CA CYS A 2 14.29 5.19 -12.46
C CYS A 2 14.33 4.18 -11.29
N HIS A 3 14.90 4.58 -10.15
CA HIS A 3 14.95 3.75 -8.96
C HIS A 3 13.57 3.76 -8.29
N LYS A 4 12.85 2.63 -8.37
CA LYS A 4 11.56 2.43 -7.72
C LYS A 4 11.72 1.50 -6.55
N HIS A 5 11.15 1.89 -5.41
CA HIS A 5 11.00 1.02 -4.27
C HIS A 5 9.74 0.18 -4.44
N HIS A 6 9.87 -1.13 -4.15
CA HIS A 6 8.80 -2.11 -4.27
C HIS A 6 8.62 -2.85 -2.94
N PHE A 7 7.38 -2.99 -2.50
CA PHE A 7 7.00 -3.67 -1.27
C PHE A 7 5.67 -4.39 -1.46
N SER A 8 5.67 -5.71 -1.33
CA SER A 8 4.48 -6.54 -1.47
C SER A 8 4.28 -7.44 -0.26
N GLY A 9 3.04 -7.90 -0.07
CA GLY A 9 2.69 -8.74 1.06
C GLY A 9 1.21 -9.05 1.10
N THR A 10 0.75 -9.58 2.23
CA THR A 10 -0.66 -9.87 2.49
C THR A 10 -1.17 -9.06 3.66
N VAL A 11 -2.38 -8.53 3.52
CA VAL A 11 -3.07 -7.79 4.57
C VAL A 11 -4.33 -8.53 4.98
N THR A 12 -4.57 -8.61 6.28
CA THR A 12 -5.70 -9.31 6.87
C THR A 12 -6.34 -8.52 8.00
N VAL A 13 -7.65 -8.69 8.20
CA VAL A 13 -8.44 -8.22 9.35
C VAL A 13 -8.52 -6.69 9.49
N ASP A 14 -7.42 -6.02 9.79
CA ASP A 14 -7.36 -4.59 10.09
C ASP A 14 -7.21 -3.70 8.84
N GLY A 15 -6.73 -4.27 7.73
CA GLY A 15 -6.50 -3.50 6.50
C GLY A 15 -5.35 -2.49 6.62
N ILE A 16 -4.50 -2.60 7.64
CA ILE A 16 -3.35 -1.71 7.84
C ILE A 16 -2.11 -2.35 7.24
N ILE A 17 -1.49 -1.67 6.28
CA ILE A 17 -0.21 -2.05 5.68
C ILE A 17 0.83 -1.07 6.18
N GLU A 18 1.82 -1.56 6.93
CA GLU A 18 2.94 -0.75 7.40
C GLU A 18 4.07 -0.81 6.38
N LEU A 19 4.45 0.36 5.85
CA LEU A 19 5.55 0.47 4.90
C LEU A 19 6.89 0.43 5.65
N PRO A 20 7.96 -0.07 5.02
CA PRO A 20 9.28 -0.15 5.66
C PRO A 20 9.81 1.23 6.06
N ASP A 21 10.40 1.36 7.25
CA ASP A 21 11.03 2.60 7.71
C ASP A 21 12.09 3.13 6.74
N SER A 22 12.74 2.24 5.99
CA SER A 22 13.73 2.57 4.96
C SER A 22 13.20 3.52 3.87
N TRP A 23 11.88 3.58 3.66
CA TRP A 23 11.23 4.45 2.66
C TRP A 23 11.04 5.87 3.20
N TYR A 24 11.04 6.05 4.52
CA TYR A 24 10.80 7.34 5.13
C TYR A 24 11.87 8.37 4.73
N GLY A 25 11.43 9.46 4.09
CA GLY A 25 12.31 10.51 3.59
C GLY A 25 13.12 10.13 2.35
N LYS A 26 12.89 8.96 1.74
CA LYS A 26 13.55 8.52 0.51
C LYS A 26 12.61 8.34 -0.68
N ILE A 27 11.31 8.23 -0.45
CA ILE A 27 10.30 8.11 -1.52
C ILE A 27 9.46 9.37 -1.67
N LYS A 28 8.94 9.60 -2.89
CA LYS A 28 7.95 10.64 -3.16
C LYS A 28 6.56 10.10 -2.80
N PRO A 29 5.86 10.65 -1.78
CA PRO A 29 4.57 10.10 -1.34
C PRO A 29 3.47 10.20 -2.41
N GLU A 30 3.57 11.19 -3.29
CA GLU A 30 2.61 11.41 -4.39
C GLU A 30 2.68 10.36 -5.50
N THR A 31 3.79 9.61 -5.60
CA THR A 31 3.99 8.59 -6.63
C THR A 31 3.70 7.18 -6.13
N ILE A 32 3.23 7.05 -4.88
CA ILE A 32 2.86 5.76 -4.29
C ILE A 32 1.70 5.17 -5.07
N ASN A 33 1.95 4.05 -5.72
CA ASN A 33 0.93 3.20 -6.33
C ASN A 33 0.68 2.01 -5.42
N VAL A 34 -0.60 1.73 -5.13
CA VAL A 34 -1.03 0.57 -4.34
C VAL A 34 -1.98 -0.25 -5.20
N GLN A 35 -1.61 -1.50 -5.45
CA GLN A 35 -2.49 -2.49 -6.05
C GLN A 35 -2.95 -3.48 -4.99
N LEU A 36 -4.26 -3.76 -4.98
CA LEU A 36 -4.89 -4.67 -4.04
C LEU A 36 -5.58 -5.78 -4.82
N THR A 37 -5.24 -7.02 -4.51
CA THR A 37 -5.88 -8.20 -5.09
C THR A 37 -6.60 -8.96 -3.98
N PRO A 38 -7.95 -8.96 -3.97
CA PRO A 38 -8.73 -9.77 -3.04
C PRO A 38 -8.35 -11.25 -3.11
N LEU A 39 -8.32 -11.91 -1.96
CA LEU A 39 -8.08 -13.35 -1.84
C LEU A 39 -9.35 -14.04 -1.31
N ASP A 40 -9.57 -15.27 -1.76
CA ASP A 40 -10.73 -16.15 -1.48
C ASP A 40 -12.07 -15.67 -2.04
N THR A 41 -12.50 -14.47 -1.70
CA THR A 41 -13.81 -13.92 -2.10
C THR A 41 -13.66 -12.53 -2.69
N PHE A 42 -14.62 -12.17 -3.56
CA PHE A 42 -14.73 -10.82 -4.08
C PHE A 42 -14.94 -9.84 -2.92
N GLN A 43 -14.10 -8.81 -2.88
CA GLN A 43 -14.12 -7.75 -1.87
C GLN A 43 -13.93 -6.40 -2.56
N GLU A 44 -14.77 -5.42 -2.22
CA GLU A 44 -14.67 -4.04 -2.72
C GLU A 44 -13.66 -3.26 -1.88
N LEU A 45 -12.37 -3.52 -2.12
CA LEU A 45 -11.27 -2.94 -1.37
C LEU A 45 -10.83 -1.61 -1.97
N PHE A 46 -10.56 -0.63 -1.10
CA PHE A 46 -10.03 0.67 -1.49
C PHE A 46 -9.04 1.21 -0.46
N VAL A 47 -8.11 2.05 -0.92
CA VAL A 47 -7.19 2.79 -0.04
C VAL A 47 -7.93 4.00 0.52
N LYS A 48 -8.07 4.06 1.85
CA LYS A 48 -8.70 5.18 2.57
C LYS A 48 -7.74 6.37 2.70
N GLU A 49 -6.53 6.11 3.18
CA GLU A 49 -5.50 7.14 3.37
C GLU A 49 -4.10 6.53 3.42
N ILE A 50 -3.11 7.38 3.15
CA ILE A 50 -1.68 7.05 3.23
C ILE A 50 -0.99 8.08 4.13
N PRO A 51 -1.10 7.96 5.47
CA PRO A 51 -0.52 8.93 6.38
C PRO A 51 1.01 8.92 6.29
N TYR A 52 1.56 10.09 5.96
CA TYR A 52 3.01 10.37 5.91
C TYR A 52 3.84 9.42 5.03
N GLY A 53 3.22 8.69 4.09
CA GLY A 53 3.91 7.67 3.30
C GLY A 53 4.47 6.51 4.13
N ARG A 54 3.95 6.27 5.34
CA ARG A 54 4.42 5.22 6.26
C ARG A 54 3.43 4.08 6.43
N LYS A 55 2.14 4.36 6.27
CA LYS A 55 1.09 3.36 6.38
C LYS A 55 0.13 3.52 5.23
N VAL A 56 -0.44 2.43 4.77
CA VAL A 56 -1.55 2.42 3.82
C VAL A 56 -2.73 1.82 4.56
N ILE A 57 -3.80 2.59 4.69
CA ILE A 57 -5.03 2.13 5.33
C ILE A 57 -5.99 1.69 4.24
N VAL A 58 -6.28 0.39 4.20
CA VAL A 58 -7.22 -0.25 3.29
C VAL A 58 -8.54 -0.48 4.02
N ARG A 59 -9.64 -0.27 3.32
CA ARG A 59 -10.99 -0.55 3.83
C ARG A 59 -11.78 -1.38 2.82
N ASN A 60 -12.75 -2.13 3.34
CA ASN A 60 -13.72 -2.86 2.54
C ASN A 60 -15.07 -2.13 2.64
N ASN A 61 -15.64 -1.74 1.50
CA ASN A 61 -16.92 -1.05 1.43
C ASN A 61 -18.08 -1.90 1.99
N SER A 62 -18.01 -3.22 1.82
CA SER A 62 -19.05 -4.16 2.26
C SER A 62 -19.02 -4.43 3.78
N GLY A 63 -18.03 -3.91 4.51
CA GLY A 63 -17.88 -4.13 5.96
C GLY A 63 -17.47 -5.56 6.36
N GLY A 64 -17.17 -6.41 5.37
CA GLY A 64 -16.68 -7.77 5.59
C GLY A 64 -15.20 -7.83 5.96
N VAL A 65 -14.73 -9.04 6.23
CA VAL A 65 -13.32 -9.33 6.54
C VAL A 65 -12.43 -8.87 5.38
N ILE A 66 -11.30 -8.24 5.69
CA ILE A 66 -10.30 -7.88 4.69
C ILE A 66 -9.32 -9.04 4.56
N LYS A 67 -9.15 -9.55 3.33
CA LYS A 67 -8.08 -10.48 2.98
C LYS A 67 -7.62 -10.22 1.56
N ALA A 68 -6.42 -9.66 1.41
CA ALA A 68 -5.88 -9.30 0.11
C ALA A 68 -4.36 -9.38 0.04
N HIS A 69 -3.85 -9.63 -1.16
CA HIS A 69 -2.47 -9.36 -1.51
C HIS A 69 -2.34 -7.89 -1.88
N PHE A 70 -1.28 -7.23 -1.43
CA PHE A 70 -0.98 -5.85 -1.80
C PHE A 70 0.37 -5.77 -2.47
N ASP A 71 0.47 -4.82 -3.40
CA ASP A 71 1.69 -4.45 -4.08
C ASP A 71 1.82 -2.94 -4.02
N VAL A 72 2.86 -2.45 -3.37
CA VAL A 72 3.15 -1.03 -3.21
C VAL A 72 4.42 -0.71 -3.97
N ALA A 73 4.34 0.28 -4.86
CA ALA A 73 5.48 0.81 -5.58
C ALA A 73 5.56 2.33 -5.39
N ALA A 74 6.76 2.87 -5.20
CA ALA A 74 6.98 4.31 -5.07
C ALA A 74 8.28 4.73 -5.75
N GLU A 75 8.33 5.96 -6.25
CA GLU A 75 9.56 6.52 -6.84
C GLU A 75 10.45 7.14 -5.76
N SER A 76 11.75 7.01 -5.94
CA SER A 76 12.74 7.57 -5.02
C SER A 76 12.89 9.09 -5.21
N ILE A 77 13.21 9.82 -4.14
CA ILE A 77 13.49 11.26 -4.17
C ILE A 77 14.80 11.55 -4.90
N GLU A 78 15.76 10.61 -4.89
CA GLU A 78 17.09 10.74 -5.49
C GLU A 78 17.08 10.93 -7.02
N ASP A 79 15.95 10.72 -7.69
CA ASP A 79 15.77 10.90 -9.14
C ASP A 79 15.12 12.28 -9.46
N ALA A 80 15.54 13.35 -8.75
CA ALA A 80 15.07 14.73 -8.94
C ALA A 80 16.23 15.68 -9.28
#